data_AF-A0A8T2Y618-F1
#
_entry.id   AF-A0A8T2Y618-F1
#
_cell.length_a   1.000
_cell.length_b   1.000
_cell.length_c   1.000
_cell.angle_alpha   90.00
_cell.angle_beta   90.00
_cell.angle_gamma   90.00
#
_symmetry.space_group_name_H-M   'P 1'
#
loop_
_entity.id
_entity.type
_entity.pdbx_description
1 polymer ?
#
loop_
_entity_poly.entity_id
_entity_poly.type
_entity_poly.pdbx_seq_one_letter_code
_entity_poly.pdbx_strand_id
1 'polypeptide(L)'
;MVSRSYSNLLELASGESPSFERMNRRIPRIMTVAGIMSDIDDDPSESVCSDPSSSSVQMCRIIIVANQLPIRAQRKSDGSKSWIFNWDENSLLLQLKDGLGDDEIEVIYVGCLKEEVHLSEQEEVSQILLETFKCVPTFLPPDLFSRYYHGFCKQQLWPLFHYMLPLSPDLGGRFNRSLWQAYVSVNKIFADRIMEVINPEDDFVWVHDYHLMVLPTFLRKRCNKVKLGFFLHSPFPSSEIYKTLPIREELFEPC
;
A
#
# COMPACT_ATOMS: atom_id res chain seq x y z
N MET A 1 23.97 12.24 -0.33
CA MET A 1 23.38 13.60 -0.45
C MET A 1 21.92 13.41 -0.79
N VAL A 2 21.01 13.83 0.09
CA VAL A 2 19.57 13.79 -0.19
C VAL A 2 19.27 14.91 -1.21
N SER A 3 18.74 14.57 -2.38
CA SER A 3 18.40 15.55 -3.43
C SER A 3 17.41 16.59 -2.90
N ARG A 4 17.51 17.85 -3.37
CA ARG A 4 16.68 18.98 -2.89
C ARG A 4 15.17 18.73 -3.08
N SER A 5 14.80 17.89 -4.05
CA SER A 5 13.40 17.50 -4.32
C SER A 5 12.83 16.60 -3.22
N TYR A 6 13.65 15.71 -2.64
CA TYR A 6 13.26 14.86 -1.52
C TYR A 6 12.89 15.64 -0.25
N SER A 7 13.51 16.79 0.01
CA SER A 7 13.20 17.64 1.17
C SER A 7 11.84 18.33 1.00
N ASN A 8 11.53 18.78 -0.22
CA ASN A 8 10.27 19.46 -0.53
C ASN A 8 9.04 18.56 -0.33
N LEU A 9 9.11 17.28 -0.69
CA LEU A 9 8.00 16.34 -0.47
C LEU A 9 7.63 16.17 1.01
N LEU A 10 8.63 16.18 1.89
CA LEU A 10 8.40 16.07 3.33
C LEU A 10 7.85 17.37 3.91
N GLU A 11 8.38 18.52 3.49
CA GLU A 11 7.88 19.84 3.89
C GLU A 11 6.42 20.04 3.46
N LEU A 12 6.07 19.61 2.24
CA LEU A 12 4.69 19.62 1.74
C LEU A 12 3.75 18.73 2.56
N ALA A 13 4.24 17.61 3.08
CA ALA A 13 3.48 16.69 3.93
C ALA A 13 3.49 17.08 5.43
N SER A 14 4.13 18.20 5.77
CA SER A 14 4.26 18.71 7.15
C SER A 14 3.32 19.90 7.42
N GLY A 15 2.63 20.42 6.40
CA GLY A 15 1.64 21.49 6.55
C GLY A 15 0.36 21.00 7.21
N GLU A 16 0.16 21.40 8.47
CA GLU A 16 -1.05 21.27 9.30
C GLU A 16 -1.74 19.90 9.29
N SER A 17 -1.13 18.96 10.01
CA SER A 17 -1.85 17.79 10.53
C SER A 17 -2.66 18.18 11.78
N PRO A 18 -3.96 17.79 11.91
CA PRO A 18 -4.59 17.78 13.21
C PRO A 18 -3.80 16.83 14.12
N SER A 19 -3.51 17.27 15.33
CA SER A 19 -2.77 16.52 16.34
C SER A 19 -3.50 15.22 16.69
N PHE A 20 -3.13 14.12 16.04
CA PHE A 20 -3.44 12.78 16.53
C PHE A 20 -2.51 12.49 17.70
N GLU A 21 -3.08 12.46 18.91
CA GLU A 21 -2.40 12.00 20.10
C GLU A 21 -1.75 10.64 19.84
N ARG A 22 -0.47 10.52 20.21
CA ARG A 22 0.30 9.26 20.19
C ARG A 22 -0.41 8.22 21.05
N MET A 23 -1.22 7.37 20.42
CA MET A 23 -1.75 6.18 21.06
C MET A 23 -0.72 5.05 20.91
N ASN A 24 0.25 5.04 21.84
CA ASN A 24 1.16 3.90 22.04
C ASN A 24 0.33 2.70 22.54
N ARG A 25 -0.14 1.84 21.63
CA ARG A 25 -0.58 0.48 21.97
C ARG A 25 0.01 -0.51 20.97
N ARG A 26 1.04 -1.23 21.44
CA ARG A 26 1.70 -2.32 20.70
C ARG A 26 0.68 -3.43 20.44
N ILE A 27 0.48 -3.76 19.17
CA ILE A 27 -0.14 -5.02 18.75
C ILE A 27 0.78 -6.16 19.24
N PRO A 28 0.25 -7.23 19.86
CA PRO A 28 1.08 -8.31 20.37
C PRO A 28 1.72 -9.07 19.20
N ARG A 29 3.04 -9.25 19.25
CA ARG A 29 3.77 -10.15 18.37
C ARG A 29 3.37 -11.58 18.71
N ILE A 30 2.76 -12.28 17.75
CA ILE A 30 2.52 -13.72 17.84
C ILE A 30 3.88 -14.42 17.79
N MET A 31 4.30 -14.99 18.92
CA MET A 31 5.37 -15.99 18.97
C MET A 31 4.70 -17.36 19.00
N THR A 32 4.85 -18.13 17.94
CA THR A 32 4.49 -19.55 17.91
C THR A 32 5.54 -20.33 18.69
N VAL A 33 5.07 -21.03 19.73
CA VAL A 33 5.85 -21.87 20.63
C VAL A 33 6.25 -23.16 19.90
N ALA A 34 7.54 -23.51 19.95
CA ALA A 34 8.00 -24.89 19.69
C ALA A 34 8.09 -25.61 21.03
N GLY A 35 7.29 -26.66 21.19
CA GLY A 35 7.25 -27.49 22.39
C GLY A 35 8.31 -28.59 22.38
N ILE A 36 8.72 -28.94 23.61
CA ILE A 36 9.20 -30.24 24.09
C ILE A 36 10.51 -30.76 23.46
N MET A 37 11.59 -30.65 24.22
CA MET A 37 12.72 -31.58 24.13
C MET A 37 12.83 -32.32 25.46
N SER A 38 12.72 -33.64 25.38
CA SER A 38 13.15 -34.61 26.39
C SER A 38 14.66 -34.80 26.32
N ASP A 39 15.29 -34.91 27.49
CA ASP A 39 16.70 -35.25 27.69
C ASP A 39 17.06 -36.64 27.10
N ILE A 40 18.28 -36.78 26.53
CA ILE A 40 19.18 -37.94 26.69
C ILE A 40 20.54 -37.69 26.00
N ASP A 41 21.60 -38.12 26.70
CA ASP A 41 23.04 -37.87 26.54
C ASP A 41 23.79 -38.64 25.42
N ASP A 42 24.91 -38.03 25.02
CA ASP A 42 26.27 -38.55 24.73
C ASP A 42 26.62 -39.55 23.59
N ASP A 43 27.32 -38.98 22.58
CA ASP A 43 28.66 -39.32 22.03
C ASP A 43 28.84 -40.46 20.95
N PRO A 44 29.98 -40.53 20.20
CA PRO A 44 29.98 -40.26 18.75
C PRO A 44 30.70 -41.32 17.88
N SER A 45 30.26 -41.57 16.64
CA SER A 45 31.14 -42.15 15.61
C SER A 45 30.56 -42.13 14.19
N GLU A 46 31.38 -41.63 13.27
CA GLU A 46 31.43 -41.97 11.83
C GLU A 46 30.42 -41.35 10.85
N SER A 47 30.82 -40.18 10.33
CA SER A 47 31.03 -39.92 8.90
C SER A 47 30.08 -40.59 7.90
N VAL A 48 28.96 -39.93 7.57
CA VAL A 48 28.42 -39.88 6.20
C VAL A 48 27.62 -38.58 6.01
N CYS A 49 27.88 -37.89 4.90
CA CYS A 49 27.09 -36.83 4.25
C CYS A 49 26.07 -36.04 5.10
N SER A 50 26.38 -34.80 5.44
CA SER A 50 25.35 -33.81 5.83
C SER A 50 24.97 -32.99 4.60
N ASP A 51 23.92 -33.43 3.91
CA ASP A 51 23.07 -32.51 3.17
C ASP A 51 22.58 -31.42 4.14
N PRO A 52 22.48 -30.14 3.74
CA PRO A 52 21.85 -29.13 4.58
C PRO A 52 20.33 -29.32 4.49
N SER A 53 19.80 -30.34 5.17
CA SER A 53 18.36 -30.49 5.39
C SER A 53 17.93 -29.66 6.60
N SER A 54 17.65 -28.38 6.36
CA SER A 54 16.44 -27.71 6.85
C SER A 54 16.32 -26.34 6.18
N SER A 55 16.01 -26.33 4.89
CA SER A 55 15.38 -25.15 4.32
C SER A 55 14.05 -24.97 5.04
N SER A 56 14.02 -24.13 6.07
CA SER A 56 12.78 -23.48 6.47
C SER A 56 12.21 -22.89 5.18
N VAL A 57 11.09 -23.43 4.70
CA VAL A 57 10.42 -22.91 3.51
C VAL A 57 10.13 -21.44 3.83
N GLN A 58 10.93 -20.54 3.25
CA GLN A 58 10.81 -19.12 3.51
C GLN A 58 9.60 -18.67 2.71
N MET A 59 8.42 -18.75 3.34
CA MET A 59 7.16 -18.31 2.78
C MET A 59 7.34 -16.88 2.27
N CYS A 60 7.17 -16.70 0.97
CA CYS A 60 7.40 -15.41 0.35
C CYS A 60 6.16 -14.55 0.60
N ARG A 61 6.29 -13.43 1.30
CA ARG A 61 5.14 -12.57 1.60
C ARG A 61 5.12 -11.37 0.67
N ILE A 62 4.00 -11.20 -0.03
CA ILE A 62 3.78 -10.11 -0.98
C ILE A 62 2.70 -9.17 -0.44
N ILE A 63 3.03 -7.89 -0.35
CA ILE A 63 2.10 -6.82 0.01
C ILE A 63 1.68 -6.13 -1.28
N ILE A 64 0.47 -6.43 -1.76
CA ILE A 64 -0.16 -5.78 -2.91
C ILE A 64 -0.81 -4.48 -2.43
N VAL A 65 -0.36 -3.35 -2.96
CA VAL A 65 -0.86 -2.03 -2.60
C VAL A 65 -1.55 -1.40 -3.80
N ALA A 66 -2.81 -1.00 -3.60
CA ALA A 66 -3.60 -0.35 -4.64
C ALA A 66 -4.56 0.67 -4.04
N ASN A 67 -5.13 1.52 -4.90
CA ASN A 67 -6.08 2.54 -4.46
C ASN A 67 -7.31 1.94 -3.75
N GLN A 68 -7.81 0.81 -4.23
CA GLN A 68 -9.00 0.14 -3.69
C GLN A 68 -8.69 -1.32 -3.35
N LEU A 69 -9.24 -1.80 -2.24
CA LEU A 69 -9.18 -3.21 -1.87
C LEU A 69 -10.07 -4.06 -2.78
N PRO A 70 -9.70 -5.33 -3.03
CA PRO A 70 -10.53 -6.31 -3.73
C PRO A 70 -11.72 -6.81 -2.87
N ILE A 71 -12.33 -5.94 -2.07
CA ILE A 71 -13.41 -6.28 -1.13
C ILE A 71 -14.63 -5.40 -1.39
N ARG A 72 -15.80 -6.03 -1.45
CA ARG A 72 -17.10 -5.39 -1.42
C ARG A 72 -17.59 -5.36 0.03
N ALA A 73 -17.69 -4.16 0.59
CA ALA A 73 -18.28 -3.93 1.89
C ALA A 73 -19.74 -3.52 1.73
N GLN A 74 -20.64 -4.11 2.52
CA GLN A 74 -22.06 -3.76 2.56
C GLN A 74 -22.52 -3.67 4.01
N ARG A 75 -23.29 -2.64 4.35
CA ARG A 75 -23.97 -2.57 5.64
C ARG A 75 -25.16 -3.54 5.66
N LYS A 76 -25.35 -4.28 6.75
CA LYS A 76 -26.57 -5.08 6.91
C LYS A 76 -27.80 -4.18 6.96
N SER A 77 -28.83 -4.56 6.23
CA SER A 77 -30.13 -3.87 6.17
C SER A 77 -30.98 -4.05 7.43
N ASP A 78 -30.56 -4.91 8.36
CA ASP A 78 -31.32 -5.32 9.55
C ASP A 78 -31.17 -4.37 10.76
N GLY A 79 -30.70 -3.14 10.55
CA GLY A 79 -30.49 -2.15 11.62
C GLY A 79 -29.33 -2.46 12.58
N SER A 80 -28.70 -3.64 12.48
CA SER A 80 -27.46 -3.96 13.18
C SER A 80 -26.29 -3.17 12.56
N LYS A 81 -25.40 -2.62 13.39
CA LYS A 81 -24.15 -1.95 12.96
C LYS A 81 -23.09 -2.94 12.44
N SER A 82 -23.52 -4.01 11.79
CA SER A 82 -22.61 -5.06 11.32
C SER A 82 -22.37 -4.94 9.82
N TRP A 83 -21.12 -5.20 9.42
CA TRP A 83 -20.68 -5.18 8.04
C TRP A 83 -20.69 -6.60 7.45
N ILE A 84 -20.98 -6.70 6.16
CA ILE A 84 -20.77 -7.90 5.35
C ILE A 84 -19.64 -7.58 4.37
N PHE A 85 -18.63 -8.44 4.34
CA PHE A 85 -17.49 -8.34 3.44
C PHE A 85 -17.47 -9.56 2.52
N ASN A 86 -17.34 -9.32 1.22
CA ASN A 86 -17.17 -10.35 0.21
C ASN A 86 -16.03 -9.97 -0.74
N TRP A 87 -15.35 -10.95 -1.32
CA TRP A 87 -14.38 -10.70 -2.37
C TRP A 87 -15.04 -10.05 -3.60
N ASP A 88 -14.35 -9.08 -4.21
CA ASP A 88 -14.74 -8.50 -5.49
C ASP A 88 -14.14 -9.33 -6.62
N GLU A 89 -14.90 -10.30 -7.17
CA GLU A 89 -14.47 -11.17 -8.26
C GLU A 89 -14.05 -10.42 -9.54
N ASN A 90 -14.53 -9.19 -9.70
CA ASN A 90 -14.17 -8.33 -10.83
C ASN A 90 -12.90 -7.50 -10.56
N SER A 91 -12.30 -7.61 -9.38
CA SER A 91 -11.09 -6.88 -9.04
C SER A 91 -9.88 -7.49 -9.72
N LEU A 92 -9.17 -6.68 -10.50
CA LEU A 92 -7.91 -7.06 -11.12
C LEU A 92 -6.87 -7.53 -10.09
N LEU A 93 -6.91 -6.98 -8.86
CA LEU A 93 -6.00 -7.36 -7.79
C LEU A 93 -6.26 -8.78 -7.28
N LEU A 94 -7.51 -9.22 -7.31
CA LEU A 94 -7.85 -10.59 -6.92
C LEU A 94 -7.38 -11.56 -8.00
N GLN A 95 -7.61 -11.24 -9.27
CA GLN A 95 -7.16 -12.04 -10.41
C GLN A 95 -5.62 -12.13 -10.52
N LEU A 96 -4.92 -11.09 -10.04
CA LEU A 96 -3.45 -11.10 -9.93
C LEU A 96 -2.96 -12.22 -9.01
N LYS A 97 -3.72 -12.60 -7.99
CA LYS A 97 -3.38 -13.70 -7.09
C LYS A 97 -3.25 -15.02 -7.84
N ASP A 98 -4.16 -15.30 -8.77
CA ASP A 98 -4.19 -16.55 -9.53
C ASP A 98 -2.91 -16.74 -10.37
N GLY A 99 -2.22 -15.65 -10.72
CA GLY A 99 -0.95 -15.68 -11.45
C GLY A 99 0.30 -15.82 -10.57
N LEU A 100 0.19 -15.73 -9.24
CA LEU A 100 1.33 -15.73 -8.32
C LEU A 100 1.74 -17.15 -7.86
N GLY A 101 0.97 -18.19 -8.17
CA GLY A 101 1.25 -19.57 -7.78
C GLY A 101 0.74 -19.90 -6.37
N ASP A 102 0.24 -21.13 -6.18
CA ASP A 102 -0.90 -21.32 -5.28
C ASP A 102 -0.61 -21.55 -3.78
N ASP A 103 0.59 -21.94 -3.32
CA ASP A 103 0.69 -22.44 -1.93
C ASP A 103 1.86 -21.93 -1.07
N GLU A 104 2.83 -21.19 -1.65
CA GLU A 104 4.02 -20.72 -0.91
C GLU A 104 4.07 -19.19 -0.71
N ILE A 105 3.06 -18.47 -1.22
CA ILE A 105 3.03 -17.00 -1.21
C ILE A 105 1.88 -16.48 -0.35
N GLU A 106 2.20 -15.82 0.76
CA GLU A 106 1.20 -15.09 1.54
C GLU A 106 0.98 -13.71 0.92
N VAL A 107 -0.24 -13.42 0.48
CA VAL A 107 -0.60 -12.13 -0.12
C VAL A 107 -1.40 -11.29 0.88
N ILE A 108 -0.91 -10.09 1.17
CA ILE A 108 -1.59 -9.07 1.98
C ILE A 108 -1.99 -7.92 1.06
N TYR A 109 -3.24 -7.45 1.15
CA TYR A 109 -3.72 -6.32 0.36
C TYR A 109 -3.80 -5.05 1.20
N VAL A 110 -3.34 -3.93 0.66
CA VAL A 110 -3.46 -2.61 1.30
C VAL A 110 -4.17 -1.66 0.34
N GLY A 111 -5.25 -1.03 0.81
CA GLY A 111 -6.08 -0.16 -0.04
C GLY A 111 -7.26 0.48 0.68
N CYS A 112 -8.01 1.35 -0.01
CA CYS A 112 -9.24 1.93 0.52
C CYS A 112 -10.44 1.01 0.28
N LEU A 113 -11.42 1.07 1.19
CA LEU A 113 -12.75 0.53 0.91
C LEU A 113 -13.54 1.52 0.02
N LYS A 114 -14.49 1.00 -0.75
CA LYS A 114 -15.40 1.82 -1.57
C LYS A 114 -16.44 2.58 -0.72
N GLU A 115 -16.78 2.02 0.44
CA GLU A 115 -17.77 2.56 1.37
C GLU A 115 -17.11 3.40 2.48
N GLU A 116 -17.84 4.42 2.97
CA GLU A 116 -17.39 5.23 4.09
C GLU A 116 -17.65 4.54 5.44
N VAL A 117 -16.57 4.35 6.20
CA VAL A 117 -16.60 3.73 7.53
C VAL A 117 -16.41 4.79 8.60
N HIS A 118 -17.38 4.87 9.52
CA HIS A 118 -17.34 5.81 10.63
C HIS A 118 -16.17 5.52 11.57
N LEU A 119 -15.52 6.55 12.12
CA LEU A 119 -14.31 6.44 12.95
C LEU A 119 -14.45 5.42 14.10
N SER A 120 -15.63 5.32 14.71
CA SER A 120 -15.89 4.35 15.80
C SER A 120 -15.88 2.89 15.37
N GLU A 121 -16.11 2.62 14.08
CA GLU A 121 -16.20 1.27 13.51
C GLU A 121 -14.90 0.86 12.78
N GLN A 122 -13.96 1.79 12.57
CA GLN A 122 -12.76 1.55 11.76
C GLN A 122 -11.86 0.46 12.34
N GLU A 123 -11.73 0.38 13.66
CA GLU A 123 -10.90 -0.64 14.31
C GLU A 123 -11.49 -2.05 14.11
N GLU A 124 -12.80 -2.20 14.35
CA GLU A 124 -13.51 -3.46 14.18
C GLU A 124 -13.44 -3.93 12.71
N VAL A 125 -13.67 -3.02 11.77
CA VAL A 125 -13.57 -3.32 10.33
C VAL A 125 -12.14 -3.72 9.94
N SER A 126 -11.12 -3.05 10.47
CA SER A 126 -9.71 -3.38 10.20
C SER A 126 -9.35 -4.77 10.69
N GLN A 127 -9.81 -5.13 11.89
CA GLN A 127 -9.54 -6.43 12.47
C GLN A 127 -10.20 -7.55 11.65
N ILE A 128 -11.48 -7.40 11.30
CA ILE A 128 -12.22 -8.40 10.49
C ILE A 128 -11.54 -8.59 9.13
N LEU A 129 -11.15 -7.50 8.46
CA LEU A 129 -10.50 -7.55 7.14
C LEU A 129 -9.11 -8.18 7.20
N LEU A 130 -8.33 -7.91 8.24
CA LEU A 130 -7.00 -8.49 8.39
C LEU A 130 -7.07 -9.99 8.70
N GLU A 131 -7.95 -10.40 9.61
CA GLU A 131 -8.06 -11.80 10.05
C GLU A 131 -8.70 -12.68 8.97
N THR A 132 -9.75 -12.20 8.31
CA THR A 132 -10.54 -13.02 7.37
C THR A 132 -10.02 -12.92 5.93
N PHE A 133 -9.54 -11.74 5.52
CA PHE A 133 -9.21 -11.44 4.12
C PHE A 133 -7.75 -11.03 3.90
N LYS A 134 -6.92 -10.97 4.95
CA LYS A 134 -5.53 -10.45 4.88
C LYS A 134 -5.48 -9.06 4.23
N CYS A 135 -6.51 -8.25 4.47
CA CYS A 135 -6.64 -6.91 3.92
C CYS A 135 -6.42 -5.86 5.01
N VAL A 136 -5.61 -4.86 4.71
CA VAL A 136 -5.36 -3.70 5.56
C VAL A 136 -6.08 -2.49 4.96
N PRO A 137 -7.23 -2.07 5.53
CA PRO A 137 -7.95 -0.91 5.03
C PRO A 137 -7.19 0.38 5.35
N THR A 138 -7.14 1.27 4.37
CA THR A 138 -6.67 2.64 4.52
C THR A 138 -7.87 3.57 4.50
N PHE A 139 -8.25 4.08 5.66
CA PHE A 139 -9.34 5.06 5.77
C PHE A 139 -8.82 6.46 5.46
N LEU A 140 -9.48 7.12 4.50
CA LEU A 140 -9.17 8.48 4.10
C LEU A 140 -10.36 9.39 4.42
N PRO A 141 -10.13 10.61 4.95
CA PRO A 141 -11.19 11.60 5.09
C PRO A 141 -11.87 11.88 3.73
N PRO A 142 -13.20 12.02 3.66
CA PRO A 142 -13.91 12.18 2.39
C PRO A 142 -13.44 13.37 1.55
N ASP A 143 -13.16 14.50 2.18
CA ASP A 143 -12.60 15.69 1.51
C ASP A 143 -11.22 15.41 0.90
N LEU A 144 -10.36 14.74 1.68
CA LEU A 144 -9.02 14.39 1.22
C LEU A 144 -9.10 13.40 0.05
N PHE A 145 -9.95 12.38 0.17
CA PHE A 145 -10.20 11.41 -0.90
C PHE A 145 -10.69 12.09 -2.18
N SER A 146 -11.64 13.03 -2.07
CA SER A 146 -12.15 13.76 -3.24
C SER A 146 -11.07 14.57 -3.94
N ARG A 147 -10.27 15.34 -3.20
CA ARG A 147 -9.16 16.13 -3.77
C ARG A 147 -8.08 15.27 -4.40
N TYR A 148 -7.74 14.15 -3.75
CA TYR A 148 -6.77 13.19 -4.26
C TYR A 148 -7.28 12.45 -5.49
N TYR A 149 -8.42 11.76 -5.39
CA TYR A 149 -8.91 10.84 -6.40
C TYR A 149 -9.59 11.60 -7.55
N HIS A 150 -10.63 12.37 -7.27
CA HIS A 150 -11.35 13.09 -8.31
C HIS A 150 -10.54 14.28 -8.82
N GLY A 151 -9.91 15.04 -7.94
CA GLY A 151 -9.09 16.18 -8.31
C GLY A 151 -7.79 15.77 -9.00
N PHE A 152 -6.83 15.24 -8.26
CA PHE A 152 -5.49 15.00 -8.82
C PHE A 152 -5.44 13.81 -9.78
N CYS A 153 -5.89 12.63 -9.33
CA CYS A 153 -5.80 11.40 -10.10
C CYS A 153 -6.64 11.46 -11.39
N LYS A 154 -7.92 11.84 -11.30
CA LYS A 154 -8.83 11.82 -12.47
C LYS A 154 -8.82 13.10 -13.32
N GLN A 155 -8.53 14.29 -12.78
CA GLN A 155 -8.46 15.51 -13.60
C GLN A 155 -7.05 15.88 -14.07
N GLN A 156 -5.97 15.39 -13.43
CA GLN A 156 -4.60 15.73 -13.85
C GLN A 156 -3.83 14.51 -14.38
N LEU A 157 -3.67 13.44 -13.60
CA LEU A 157 -2.86 12.29 -14.01
C LEU A 157 -3.51 11.49 -15.14
N TRP A 158 -4.80 11.15 -14.99
CA TRP A 158 -5.52 10.34 -15.97
C TRP A 158 -5.54 10.97 -17.37
N PRO A 159 -5.90 12.26 -17.56
CA PRO A 159 -5.89 12.87 -18.88
C PRO A 159 -4.48 12.94 -19.47
N LEU A 160 -3.47 13.26 -18.65
CA LEU A 160 -2.09 13.31 -19.09
C LEU A 160 -1.61 11.94 -19.62
N PHE A 161 -1.88 10.86 -18.89
CA PHE A 161 -1.42 9.52 -19.27
C PHE A 161 -2.11 9.01 -20.54
N HIS A 162 -3.32 9.49 -20.81
CA HIS A 162 -4.09 9.14 -22.00
C HIS A 162 -3.95 10.14 -23.15
N TYR A 163 -2.93 11.00 -23.12
CA TYR A 163 -2.69 12.03 -24.15
C TYR A 163 -3.88 12.97 -24.37
N MET A 164 -4.79 13.05 -23.40
CA MET A 164 -5.87 14.03 -23.35
C MET A 164 -5.30 15.32 -22.80
N LEU A 165 -4.47 15.98 -23.61
CA LEU A 165 -3.92 17.27 -23.28
C LEU A 165 -5.05 18.29 -23.06
N PRO A 166 -4.92 19.22 -22.11
CA PRO A 166 -5.83 20.34 -21.99
C PRO A 166 -5.78 21.19 -23.26
N LEU A 167 -6.72 20.92 -24.17
CA LEU A 167 -6.96 21.76 -25.35
C LEU A 167 -7.71 23.05 -24.96
N SER A 168 -8.29 23.10 -23.76
CA SER A 168 -8.93 24.28 -23.17
C SER A 168 -8.64 24.38 -21.66
N PRO A 169 -8.75 25.58 -21.05
CA PRO A 169 -8.60 25.78 -19.60
C PRO A 169 -9.52 24.89 -18.75
N ASP A 170 -10.59 24.38 -19.36
CA ASP A 170 -11.63 23.58 -18.76
C ASP A 170 -11.32 22.06 -18.80
N LEU A 171 -10.38 21.63 -19.66
CA LEU A 171 -10.03 20.22 -19.94
C LEU A 171 -8.64 19.81 -19.43
N GLY A 172 -8.19 20.44 -18.35
CA GLY A 172 -6.92 20.14 -17.67
C GLY A 172 -6.40 21.42 -17.06
N GLY A 173 -7.17 21.89 -16.07
CA GLY A 173 -6.95 23.17 -15.40
C GLY A 173 -5.51 23.35 -14.93
N ARG A 174 -5.15 24.62 -14.68
CA ARG A 174 -3.82 25.00 -14.17
C ARG A 174 -3.41 24.07 -13.03
N PHE A 175 -2.15 23.63 -13.04
CA PHE A 175 -1.60 22.77 -11.99
C PHE A 175 -1.96 23.31 -10.61
N ASN A 176 -2.73 22.52 -9.87
CA ASN A 176 -3.22 22.92 -8.56
C ASN A 176 -2.35 22.28 -7.47
N ARG A 177 -1.53 23.10 -6.81
CA ARG A 177 -0.63 22.68 -5.74
C ARG A 177 -1.37 22.07 -4.54
N SER A 178 -2.61 22.48 -4.25
CA SER A 178 -3.38 21.90 -3.14
C SER A 178 -3.85 20.47 -3.43
N LEU A 179 -4.15 20.17 -4.70
CA LEU A 179 -4.46 18.81 -5.15
C LEU A 179 -3.21 17.92 -5.10
N TRP A 180 -2.06 18.46 -5.47
CA TRP A 180 -0.78 17.77 -5.29
C TRP A 180 -0.49 17.46 -3.82
N GLN A 181 -0.67 18.42 -2.91
CA GLN A 181 -0.51 18.20 -1.49
C GLN A 181 -1.47 17.11 -0.96
N ALA A 182 -2.72 17.10 -1.42
CA ALA A 182 -3.65 16.02 -1.07
C ALA A 182 -3.13 14.65 -1.55
N TYR A 183 -2.60 14.58 -2.77
CA TYR A 183 -2.02 13.34 -3.31
C TYR A 183 -0.81 12.85 -2.51
N VAL A 184 0.12 13.73 -2.18
CA VAL A 184 1.29 13.42 -1.34
C VAL A 184 0.85 12.97 0.06
N SER A 185 -0.13 13.65 0.67
CA SER A 185 -0.67 13.28 1.97
C SER A 185 -1.33 11.90 1.98
N VAL A 186 -2.11 11.56 0.95
CA VAL A 186 -2.68 10.22 0.81
C VAL A 186 -1.58 9.17 0.66
N ASN A 187 -0.59 9.39 -0.20
CA ASN A 187 0.55 8.48 -0.37
C ASN A 187 1.34 8.29 0.94
N LYS A 188 1.46 9.33 1.77
CA LYS A 188 2.06 9.24 3.10
C LYS A 188 1.22 8.37 4.05
N ILE A 189 -0.10 8.51 4.07
CA ILE A 189 -1.00 7.68 4.87
C ILE A 189 -0.88 6.21 4.44
N PHE A 190 -0.83 5.93 3.14
CA PHE A 190 -0.57 4.58 2.62
C PHE A 190 0.79 4.03 3.10
N ALA A 191 1.84 4.85 3.06
CA ALA A 191 3.14 4.46 3.57
C ALA A 191 3.08 4.12 5.06
N ASP A 192 2.37 4.92 5.86
CA ASP A 192 2.17 4.65 7.29
C ASP A 192 1.49 3.27 7.51
N ARG A 193 0.44 2.96 6.75
CA ARG A 193 -0.27 1.67 6.84
C ARG A 193 0.57 0.47 6.43
N ILE A 194 1.39 0.60 5.40
CA ILE A 194 2.30 -0.48 4.98
C ILE A 194 3.36 -0.72 6.06
N MET A 195 3.86 0.35 6.68
CA MET A 195 4.87 0.25 7.74
C MET A 195 4.36 -0.45 9.00
N GLU A 196 3.04 -0.51 9.22
CA GLU A 196 2.43 -1.25 10.33
C GLU A 196 2.52 -2.77 10.13
N VAL A 197 2.57 -3.25 8.88
CA VAL A 197 2.48 -4.69 8.55
C VAL A 197 3.74 -5.28 7.93
N ILE A 198 4.61 -4.43 7.37
CA ILE A 198 5.79 -4.85 6.61
C ILE A 198 6.89 -5.42 7.52
N ASN A 199 7.49 -6.52 7.09
CA ASN A 199 8.76 -7.03 7.53
C ASN A 199 9.83 -6.68 6.46
N PRO A 200 10.70 -5.67 6.71
CA PRO A 200 11.54 -5.09 5.66
C PRO A 200 12.58 -6.02 5.03
N GLU A 201 12.94 -7.13 5.69
CA GLU A 201 13.99 -8.04 5.19
C GLU A 201 13.44 -9.14 4.27
N ASP A 202 12.18 -9.54 4.49
CA ASP A 202 11.56 -10.68 3.81
C ASP A 202 10.52 -10.26 2.78
N ASP A 203 9.74 -9.22 3.06
CA ASP A 203 8.56 -8.87 2.28
C ASP A 203 8.86 -8.20 0.94
N PHE A 204 8.01 -8.48 -0.04
CA PHE A 204 7.95 -7.76 -1.30
C PHE A 204 6.73 -6.85 -1.34
N VAL A 205 6.94 -5.56 -1.57
CA VAL A 205 5.83 -4.59 -1.74
C VAL A 205 5.61 -4.35 -3.22
N TRP A 206 4.41 -4.63 -3.71
CA TRP A 206 4.01 -4.40 -5.09
C TRP A 206 2.95 -3.30 -5.17
N VAL A 207 3.35 -2.13 -5.67
CA VAL A 207 2.49 -0.95 -5.79
C VAL A 207 1.84 -0.90 -7.16
N HIS A 208 0.53 -0.67 -7.20
CA HIS A 208 -0.25 -0.61 -8.43
C HIS A 208 -0.82 0.77 -8.73
N ASP A 209 -0.69 1.12 -10.01
CA ASP A 209 -1.33 2.23 -10.70
C ASP A 209 -0.82 3.64 -10.37
N TYR A 210 -1.27 4.62 -11.16
CA TYR A 210 -0.87 6.03 -11.06
C TYR A 210 -1.31 6.73 -9.76
N HIS A 211 -2.22 6.10 -9.03
CA HIS A 211 -2.72 6.53 -7.73
C HIS A 211 -1.62 6.63 -6.66
N LEU A 212 -0.60 5.77 -6.73
CA LEU A 212 0.38 5.59 -5.66
C LEU A 212 1.83 5.72 -6.14
N MET A 213 2.09 6.62 -7.09
CA MET A 213 3.41 6.74 -7.72
C MET A 213 4.50 7.28 -6.78
N VAL A 214 4.13 8.08 -5.78
CA VAL A 214 5.08 8.67 -4.81
C VAL A 214 5.29 7.75 -3.61
N LEU A 215 4.45 6.72 -3.44
CA LEU A 215 4.53 5.76 -2.35
C LEU A 215 5.89 5.06 -2.24
N PRO A 216 6.53 4.56 -3.32
CA PRO A 216 7.85 3.92 -3.24
C PRO A 216 8.92 4.82 -2.62
N THR A 217 8.88 6.12 -2.94
CA THR A 217 9.78 7.15 -2.38
C THR A 217 9.62 7.25 -0.86
N PHE A 218 8.40 7.19 -0.35
CA PHE A 218 8.14 7.19 1.09
C PHE A 218 8.61 5.92 1.78
N LEU A 219 8.43 4.75 1.14
CA LEU A 219 8.84 3.47 1.70
C LEU A 219 10.37 3.35 1.76
N ARG A 220 11.10 3.72 0.70
CA ARG A 220 12.57 3.73 0.69
C ARG A 220 13.18 4.63 1.75
N LYS A 221 12.57 5.79 2.01
CA LYS A 221 13.01 6.70 3.09
C LYS A 221 12.94 6.08 4.48
N ARG A 222 11.96 5.22 4.73
CA ARG A 222 11.76 4.58 6.03
C ARG A 222 12.50 3.25 6.14
N CYS A 223 12.54 2.50 5.03
CA CYS A 223 13.15 1.18 4.93
C CYS A 223 13.99 1.09 3.66
N ASN A 224 15.31 1.27 3.76
CA ASN A 224 16.16 1.25 2.57
C ASN A 224 16.28 -0.14 1.91
N LYS A 225 16.08 -1.22 2.70
CA LYS A 225 16.22 -2.62 2.26
C LYS A 225 14.95 -3.21 1.62
N VAL A 226 13.83 -2.48 1.62
CA VAL A 226 12.55 -3.02 1.14
C VAL A 226 12.62 -3.40 -0.33
N LYS A 227 12.11 -4.59 -0.67
CA LYS A 227 11.94 -5.04 -2.06
C LYS A 227 10.66 -4.40 -2.60
N LEU A 228 10.79 -3.59 -3.65
CA LEU A 228 9.69 -2.80 -4.21
C LEU A 228 9.50 -3.12 -5.70
N GLY A 229 8.26 -3.40 -6.09
CA GLY A 229 7.78 -3.38 -7.46
C GLY A 229 6.75 -2.28 -7.65
N PHE A 230 6.72 -1.68 -8.85
CA PHE A 230 5.67 -0.77 -9.26
C PHE A 230 5.12 -1.20 -10.61
N PHE A 231 3.80 -1.28 -10.73
CA PHE A 231 3.12 -1.60 -11.98
C PHE A 231 2.08 -0.55 -12.33
N LEU A 232 2.24 0.07 -13.50
CA LEU A 232 1.29 1.07 -14.01
C LEU A 232 0.29 0.39 -14.96
N HIS A 233 -1.00 0.47 -14.65
CA HIS A 233 -2.06 -0.11 -15.49
C HIS A 233 -2.43 0.78 -16.68
N SER A 234 -2.18 2.09 -16.55
CA SER A 234 -2.37 3.07 -17.63
C SER A 234 -1.17 3.10 -18.57
N PRO A 235 -1.33 3.57 -19.82
CA PRO A 235 -0.19 3.87 -20.67
C PRO A 235 0.72 4.91 -20.03
N PHE A 236 2.03 4.77 -20.24
CA PHE A 236 2.98 5.81 -19.86
C PHE A 236 3.06 6.87 -20.98
N PRO A 237 2.92 8.17 -20.68
CA PRO A 237 2.97 9.22 -21.69
C PRO A 237 4.37 9.35 -22.28
N SER A 238 4.47 9.89 -23.50
CA SER A 238 5.75 10.19 -24.13
C SER A 238 6.51 11.23 -23.31
N SER A 239 7.84 11.23 -23.42
CA SER A 239 8.67 12.15 -22.64
C SER A 239 8.32 13.63 -22.85
N GLU A 240 7.78 14.00 -24.01
CA GLU A 240 7.35 15.36 -24.33
C GLU A 240 6.11 15.76 -23.52
N ILE A 241 5.13 14.86 -23.44
CA ILE A 241 3.91 15.07 -22.66
C ILE A 241 4.24 15.04 -21.17
N TYR A 242 5.07 14.10 -20.73
CA TYR A 242 5.48 13.99 -19.33
C TYR A 242 6.19 15.26 -18.81
N LYS A 243 7.01 15.91 -19.64
CA LYS A 243 7.70 17.16 -19.30
C LYS A 243 6.75 18.33 -19.02
N THR A 244 5.48 18.25 -19.42
CA THR A 244 4.49 19.29 -19.12
C THR A 244 4.06 19.30 -17.65
N LEU A 245 4.31 18.21 -16.90
CA LEU A 245 4.05 18.16 -15.47
C LEU A 245 5.05 19.01 -14.67
N PRO A 246 4.59 19.99 -13.87
CA PRO A 246 5.47 20.79 -13.02
C PRO A 246 6.21 19.96 -11.95
N ILE A 247 5.65 18.81 -11.58
CA ILE A 247 6.11 17.91 -10.50
C ILE A 247 6.81 16.65 -11.02
N ARG A 248 7.28 16.66 -12.28
CA ARG A 248 7.92 15.51 -12.91
C ARG A 248 9.06 14.90 -12.06
N GLU A 249 9.84 15.74 -11.39
CA GLU A 249 10.98 15.29 -10.58
C GLU A 249 10.55 14.65 -9.26
N GLU A 250 9.40 15.06 -8.71
CA GLU A 250 8.86 14.52 -7.46
C GLU A 250 8.09 13.20 -7.67
N LEU A 251 7.54 12.98 -8.87
CA LEU A 251 6.81 11.75 -9.25
C LEU A 251 7.72 10.58 -9.62
N PHE A 252 8.80 10.86 -10.33
CA PHE A 252 9.83 9.89 -10.68
C PHE A 252 11.18 10.44 -10.22
N GLU A 253 11.40 10.42 -8.92
CA GLU A 253 12.76 10.57 -8.43
C GLU A 253 13.44 9.19 -8.59
N PRO A 254 14.49 9.06 -9.43
CA PRO A 254 15.22 7.81 -9.54
C PRO A 254 15.78 7.45 -8.16
N CYS A 255 15.47 6.24 -7.71
CA CYS A 255 15.99 5.65 -6.48
C CYS A 255 17.53 5.56 -6.50
#